data_AF-A0A371HUQ7-F1
#
_entry.id   AF-A0A371HUQ7-F1
#
_cell.length_a   1.000
_cell.length_b   1.000
_cell.length_c   1.000
_cell.angle_alpha   90.00
_cell.angle_beta   90.00
_cell.angle_gamma   90.00
#
_symmetry.space_group_name_H-M   'P 1'
#
loop_
_entity.id
_entity.type
_entity.pdbx_description
1 polymer ?
#
loop_
_entity_poly.entity_id
_entity_poly.type
_entity_poly.pdbx_seq_one_letter_code
_entity_poly.pdbx_strand_id
1 'polypeptide(L)' 'MPMSIYISLNFGDLEPTEMTIQLAKISVVQPLGVLKDVLVQVNELIFPTNFYALDMKDETSGKDPP' A
#
# COMPACT_ATOMS: atom_id res chain seq x y z
N MET A 1 0.96 -1.75 -0.55
CA MET A 1 1.57 -0.49 -0.11
C MET A 1 0.68 0.11 0.96
N PRO A 2 1.22 0.50 2.13
CA PRO A 2 0.45 1.22 3.15
C PRO A 2 -0.13 2.53 2.61
N MET A 3 -1.34 2.88 3.05
CA MET A 3 -2.01 4.11 2.62
C MET A 3 -1.25 5.39 3.02
N SER A 4 -0.54 5.37 4.14
CA SER A 4 0.32 6.49 4.56
C SER A 4 1.41 6.84 3.54
N ILE A 5 2.01 5.82 2.91
CA ILE A 5 2.97 6.02 1.82
C ILE A 5 2.28 6.55 0.56
N TYR A 6 1.11 6.02 0.22
CA TYR A 6 0.33 6.49 -0.93
C TYR A 6 0.03 7.99 -0.84
N ILE A 7 -0.50 8.45 0.30
CA ILE A 7 -0.80 9.87 0.55
C ILE A 7 0.46 10.72 0.37
N SER A 8 1.58 10.26 0.93
CA SER A 8 2.84 11.01 0.92
C SER A 8 3.40 11.19 -0.50
N LEU A 9 3.13 10.26 -1.41
CA LEU A 9 3.58 10.31 -2.80
C LEU A 9 2.62 11.10 -3.72
N ASN A 10 1.42 11.43 -3.24
CA ASN A 10 0.43 12.28 -3.94
C ASN A 10 0.13 11.83 -5.39
N PHE A 11 -0.06 10.52 -5.59
CA PHE A 11 -0.23 9.91 -6.92
C PHE A 11 -1.61 10.13 -7.58
N GLY A 12 -2.54 10.81 -6.92
CA GLY A 12 -3.90 11.07 -7.42
C GLY A 12 -4.93 10.13 -6.81
N ASP A 13 -5.88 9.65 -7.62
CA ASP A 13 -6.94 8.74 -7.20
C ASP A 13 -6.57 7.27 -7.46
N LEU A 14 -7.04 6.38 -6.59
CA LEU A 14 -6.88 4.94 -6.76
C LEU A 14 -7.95 4.37 -7.69
N GLU A 15 -7.56 3.42 -8.53
CA GLU A 15 -8.52 2.66 -9.31
C GLU A 15 -9.20 1.59 -8.43
N PRO A 16 -10.54 1.44 -8.49
CA PRO A 16 -11.23 0.39 -7.76
C PRO A 16 -10.72 -1.01 -8.12
N THR A 17 -10.74 -1.92 -7.14
CA THR A 17 -10.39 -3.32 -7.36
C THR A 17 -11.27 -4.24 -6.53
N GLU A 18 -11.67 -5.37 -7.11
CA GLU A 18 -12.41 -6.44 -6.42
C GLU A 18 -11.49 -7.53 -5.86
N MET A 19 -10.17 -7.30 -5.89
CA MET A 19 -9.18 -8.25 -5.39
C MET A 19 -9.24 -8.36 -3.86
N THR A 20 -8.90 -9.53 -3.34
CA THR A 20 -8.63 -9.74 -1.92
C THR A 20 -7.22 -10.29 -1.75
N ILE A 21 -6.51 -9.83 -0.72
CA ILE A 21 -5.13 -10.25 -0.43
C ILE A 21 -5.11 -11.02 0.89
N GLN A 22 -4.52 -12.22 0.86
CA GLN A 22 -4.20 -12.97 2.07
C GLN A 22 -2.79 -12.61 2.52
N LEU A 23 -2.70 -12.04 3.71
CA LEU A 23 -1.44 -11.73 4.38
C LEU A 23 -1.04 -12.89 5.30
N ALA A 24 0.16 -12.78 5.88
CA ALA A 24 0.61 -13.71 6.92
C ALA A 24 -0.37 -13.74 8.11
N LYS A 25 -0.31 -14.80 8.94
CA LYS A 25 -1.24 -15.03 10.06
C LYS A 25 -2.71 -15.17 9.65
N ILE A 26 -2.97 -15.54 8.39
CA ILE A 26 -4.32 -15.77 7.87
C ILE A 26 -5.19 -14.50 7.95
N SER A 27 -4.59 -13.31 7.98
CA SER A 27 -5.37 -12.08 7.83
C SER A 27 -5.68 -11.85 6.36
N VAL A 28 -6.93 -11.50 6.10
CA VAL A 28 -7.45 -11.27 4.76
C VAL A 28 -7.87 -9.81 4.68
N VAL A 29 -7.39 -9.09 3.68
CA VAL A 29 -7.65 -7.66 3.50
C VAL A 29 -8.15 -7.37 2.09
N GLN A 30 -9.15 -6.51 1.99
CA GLN A 30 -9.55 -5.92 0.72
C GLN A 30 -8.75 -4.62 0.53
N PRO A 31 -8.02 -4.46 -0.59
CA PRO A 31 -7.36 -3.21 -0.90
C PRO A 31 -8.34 -2.06 -1.09
N LEU A 32 -7.90 -0.85 -0.76
CA LEU A 32 -8.64 0.38 -1.03
C LEU A 32 -8.69 0.68 -2.54
N GLY A 33 -7.70 0.17 -3.27
CA GLY A 33 -7.63 0.28 -4.72
C GLY A 33 -6.25 -0.14 -5.24
N VAL A 34 -6.06 0.04 -6.53
CA VAL A 34 -4.79 -0.21 -7.22
C VAL A 34 -4.27 1.08 -7.84
N LEU A 35 -2.99 1.31 -7.64
CA LEU A 35 -2.23 2.33 -8.35
C LEU A 35 -1.48 1.62 -9.49
N LYS A 36 -1.79 1.99 -10.73
CA LYS A 36 -1.25 1.35 -11.93
C LYS A 36 -0.08 2.14 -12.53
N ASP A 37 0.78 1.43 -13.25
CA ASP A 37 1.81 2.00 -14.12
C ASP A 37 2.82 2.92 -13.39
N VAL A 38 3.14 2.59 -12.14
CA VAL A 38 4.14 3.34 -11.35
C VAL A 38 5.53 2.90 -11.77
N LEU A 39 6.38 3.85 -12.11
CA LEU A 39 7.80 3.63 -12.33
C LEU A 39 8.56 3.67 -11.00
N VAL A 40 9.21 2.57 -10.65
CA VAL A 40 10.01 2.44 -9.42
C VAL A 40 11.47 2.30 -9.81
N GLN A 41 12.29 3.19 -9.27
CA GLN A 41 13.73 3.10 -9.42
C GLN A 41 14.33 2.23 -8.30
N VAL A 42 15.10 1.22 -8.70
CA VAL A 42 15.90 0.38 -7.80
C VAL A 42 17.34 0.44 -8.31
N ASN A 43 18.21 1.11 -7.56
CA ASN A 43 19.56 1.47 -8.00
C ASN A 43 19.52 2.24 -9.34
N GLU A 44 20.14 1.69 -10.39
CA GLU A 44 20.21 2.29 -11.73
C GLU A 44 19.11 1.80 -12.68
N LEU A 45 18.20 0.94 -12.21
CA LEU A 45 17.16 0.33 -13.02
C LEU A 45 15.78 0.89 -12.68
N ILE A 46 14.93 1.06 -13.69
CA ILE A 46 13.54 1.51 -13.55
C ILE A 46 12.63 0.37 -13.96
N PHE A 47 11.68 0.03 -13.08
CA PHE A 47 10.70 -1.01 -13.33
C PHE A 47 9.28 -0.44 -13.28
N PRO A 48 8.45 -0.72 -14.30
CA PRO A 48 7.01 -0.48 -14.20
C PRO A 48 6.38 -1.51 -13.27
N THR A 49 5.52 -1.05 -12.36
CA THR A 49 4.78 -1.94 -11.45
C THR A 49 3.46 -1.33 -11.02
N ASN A 50 2.57 -2.19 -10.53
CA ASN A 50 1.30 -1.80 -9.91
C ASN A 50 1.39 -2.01 -8.39
N PHE A 51 0.69 -1.17 -7.63
CA PHE A 51 0.63 -1.26 -6.17
C PHE A 51 -0.81 -1.32 -5.67
N TYR A 52 -1.13 -2.30 -4.85
CA TYR A 52 -2.38 -2.31 -4.08
C TYR A 52 -2.21 -1.47 -2.83
N ALA A 53 -3.05 -0.45 -2.67
CA ALA A 53 -3.07 0.38 -1.47
C ALA A 53 -3.89 -0.31 -0.37
N LEU A 54 -3.30 -0.46 0.81
CA LEU A 54 -3.89 -1.13 1.95
C LEU A 54 -4.02 -0.14 3.12
N ASP A 55 -5.18 -0.14 3.78
CA ASP A 55 -5.32 0.49 5.07
C ASP A 55 -4.58 -0.36 6.12
N MET A 56 -3.46 0.15 6.60
CA MET A 56 -2.62 -0.52 7.59
C MET A 56 -2.53 0.40 8.79
N LYS A 57 -2.71 -0.15 10.00
CA LYS A 57 -2.47 0.62 11.22
C LYS A 57 -1.01 1.01 11.28
N ASP A 58 -0.73 2.30 11.41
CA ASP A 58 0.62 2.76 11.72
C ASP A 58 0.95 2.34 13.16
N GLU A 59 2.02 1.58 13.33
CA GLU A 59 2.55 1.14 14.64
C GLU A 59 3.07 2.32 15.51
N THR A 60 2.83 3.57 15.10
CA THR A 60 3.19 4.79 15.86
C THR A 60 2.23 5.09 17.01
N SER A 61 1.18 4.29 17.18
CA SER A 61 0.26 4.37 18.33
C SER A 61 0.65 3.47 19.51
N GLY A 62 1.88 2.95 19.52
CA GLY A 62 2.52 2.40 20.73
C GLY A 62 2.80 3.48 21.77
N LYS A 63 1.76 4.12 22.31
CA LYS A 63 1.75 4.53 23.70
C LYS A 63 1.40 3.29 24.51
N ASP A 64 2.40 2.46 24.77
CA ASP A 64 2.40 1.78 26.06
C ASP A 64 2.76 2.86 27.09
N PRO A 65 1.81 3.24 27.97
CA PRO A 65 2.14 3.15 29.39
C PRO A 65 0.93 2.89 30.33
N PRO A 66 1.14 2.46 31.59
CA PRO A 66 2.29 1.75 32.17
C PRO A 66 2.01 0.25 32.43
#